data_AF-A0AAI9L1L0-F1
#
_entry.id   AF-A0AAI9L1L0-F1
#
_cell.length_a   1.000
_cell.length_b   1.000
_cell.length_c   1.000
_cell.angle_alpha   90.00
_cell.angle_beta   90.00
_cell.angle_gamma   90.00
#
_symmetry.space_group_name_H-M   'P 1'
#
loop_
_entity.id
_entity.type
_entity.pdbx_description
1 polymer ?
#
loop_
_entity_poly.entity_id
_entity_poly.type
_entity_poly.pdbx_seq_one_letter_code
_entity_poly.pdbx_strand_id
1 'polypeptide(L)'
;MIRNNKHLKSTVCALSLAALTLGSAVSLACTRFVYMDPQNPDYPVTARSMDWADDTDTNLWIFPRGLERSGAAGKYPSLEWTSKYGSVIASAFDSNVNMASTTDGVNEKGLAANVLWLAESEYPKAAPTAQKPGLSVAGWAHTCWIILPPLMKP
;
A
#
# COMPACT_ATOMS: atom_id res chain seq x y z
N MET A 1 -58.76 22.59 18.42
CA MET A 1 -57.95 21.78 19.36
C MET A 1 -56.64 21.42 18.64
N ILE A 2 -55.58 22.21 18.78
CA ILE A 2 -54.31 22.02 18.06
C ILE A 2 -53.42 21.09 18.90
N ARG A 3 -53.27 19.83 18.47
CA ARG A 3 -52.43 18.84 19.16
C ARG A 3 -50.95 19.24 19.01
N ASN A 4 -50.27 19.42 20.14
CA ASN A 4 -48.90 19.90 20.23
C ASN A 4 -47.91 18.83 19.75
N ASN A 5 -47.58 18.83 18.44
CA ASN A 5 -46.70 17.85 17.77
C ASN A 5 -45.19 17.98 18.10
N LYS A 6 -44.83 18.64 19.21
CA LYS A 6 -43.42 18.85 19.60
C LYS A 6 -42.68 17.53 19.83
N HIS A 7 -43.34 16.55 20.45
CA HIS A 7 -42.77 15.21 20.64
C HIS A 7 -42.59 14.47 19.32
N LEU A 8 -43.58 14.51 18.41
CA LEU A 8 -43.47 13.85 17.11
C LEU A 8 -42.32 14.42 16.26
N LYS A 9 -42.13 15.74 16.25
CA LYS A 9 -41.00 16.39 15.57
C LYS A 9 -39.66 16.04 16.21
N SER A 10 -39.60 15.99 17.54
CA SER A 10 -38.39 15.61 18.28
C SER A 10 -37.99 14.15 18.03
N THR A 11 -38.96 13.23 17.99
CA THR A 11 -38.70 11.81 17.74
C THR A 11 -38.27 11.58 16.28
N VAL A 12 -38.88 12.28 15.32
CA VAL A 12 -38.45 12.23 13.91
C VAL A 12 -37.02 12.74 13.75
N CYS A 13 -36.66 13.88 14.37
CA CYS A 13 -35.29 14.39 14.36
C CYS A 13 -34.28 13.40 14.97
N ALA A 14 -34.62 12.79 16.11
CA ALA A 14 -33.75 11.82 16.78
C ALA A 14 -33.54 10.56 15.94
N LEU A 15 -34.60 10.04 15.29
CA LEU A 15 -34.53 8.88 14.39
C LEU A 15 -33.72 9.19 13.12
N SER A 16 -33.89 10.38 12.54
CA SER A 16 -33.09 10.79 11.38
C SER A 16 -31.60 10.93 11.71
N LEU A 17 -31.27 11.46 12.90
CA LEU A 17 -29.88 11.61 13.33
C LEU A 17 -29.22 10.25 13.64
N ALA A 18 -29.96 9.31 14.24
CA ALA A 18 -29.48 7.94 14.47
C ALA A 18 -29.25 7.18 13.15
N ALA A 19 -30.11 7.38 12.15
CA ALA A 19 -29.96 6.78 10.82
C ALA A 19 -28.71 7.29 10.08
N LEU A 20 -28.34 8.56 10.25
CA LEU A 20 -27.12 9.15 9.68
C LEU A 20 -25.84 8.57 10.28
N THR A 21 -25.84 8.16 11.55
CA THR A 21 -24.66 7.59 12.23
C THR A 21 -24.39 6.12 11.91
N LEU A 22 -25.36 5.40 11.33
CA LEU A 22 -25.23 3.97 10.98
C LEU A 22 -24.67 3.74 9.57
N GLY A 23 -24.46 4.81 8.79
CA GLY A 23 -24.14 4.75 7.36
C GLY A 23 -22.68 5.07 7.01
N SER A 24 -21.74 4.99 7.94
CA SER A 24 -20.31 5.11 7.64
C SER A 24 -19.88 3.92 6.78
N ALA A 25 -20.02 4.03 5.46
CA ALA A 25 -19.46 3.07 4.53
C ALA A 25 -17.95 3.07 4.72
N VAL A 26 -17.38 1.92 5.08
CA VAL A 26 -15.94 1.71 5.00
C VAL A 26 -15.57 1.93 3.53
N SER A 27 -14.85 3.02 3.26
CA SER A 27 -14.33 3.26 1.92
C SER A 27 -13.22 2.24 1.67
N LEU A 28 -13.47 1.29 0.77
CA LEU A 28 -12.43 0.43 0.24
C LEU A 28 -11.51 1.29 -0.61
N ALA A 29 -10.34 1.63 -0.07
CA ALA A 29 -9.33 2.44 -0.72
C ALA A 29 -8.20 1.57 -1.27
N CYS A 30 -7.64 2.01 -2.39
CA CYS A 30 -6.69 1.32 -3.26
C CYS A 30 -7.25 0.02 -3.84
N THR A 31 -7.44 -0.04 -5.16
CA THR A 31 -7.83 -1.25 -5.88
C THR A 31 -6.66 -1.77 -6.72
N ARG A 32 -6.49 -3.09 -6.79
CA ARG A 32 -5.54 -3.75 -7.70
C ARG A 32 -6.20 -4.94 -8.38
N PHE A 33 -5.96 -5.10 -9.69
CA PHE A 33 -6.35 -6.30 -10.41
C PHE A 33 -5.31 -6.71 -11.45
N VAL A 34 -5.39 -7.97 -11.87
CA VAL A 34 -4.64 -8.51 -13.02
C VAL A 34 -5.66 -8.94 -14.06
N TYR A 35 -5.58 -8.35 -15.24
CA TYR A 35 -6.38 -8.72 -16.39
C TYR A 35 -5.66 -9.78 -17.21
N MET A 36 -6.38 -10.84 -17.55
CA MET A 36 -5.95 -11.93 -18.43
C MET A 36 -6.94 -12.00 -19.58
N ASP A 37 -6.47 -11.79 -20.81
CA ASP A 37 -7.30 -11.90 -22.01
C ASP A 37 -7.41 -13.38 -22.43
N PRO A 38 -8.62 -13.98 -22.49
CA PRO A 38 -8.78 -15.35 -22.97
C PRO A 38 -8.31 -15.57 -24.41
N GLN A 39 -8.31 -14.51 -25.24
CA GLN A 39 -7.84 -14.56 -26.62
C GLN A 39 -6.32 -14.31 -26.73
N ASN A 40 -5.68 -13.81 -25.67
CA ASN A 40 -4.26 -13.53 -25.62
C ASN A 40 -3.67 -13.90 -24.23
N PRO A 41 -3.57 -15.20 -23.92
CA PRO A 41 -3.28 -15.68 -22.57
C PRO A 41 -1.87 -15.34 -22.06
N ASP A 42 -0.92 -15.03 -22.96
CA ASP A 42 0.46 -14.69 -22.63
C ASP A 42 0.67 -13.19 -22.35
N TYR A 43 -0.40 -12.39 -22.28
CA TYR A 43 -0.34 -10.93 -22.10
C TYR A 43 -1.04 -10.46 -20.80
N PRO A 44 -0.48 -10.78 -19.62
CA PRO A 44 -1.02 -10.32 -18.35
C PRO A 44 -0.85 -8.81 -18.19
N VAL A 45 -1.90 -8.10 -17.76
CA VAL A 45 -1.85 -6.67 -17.47
C VAL A 45 -2.24 -6.42 -16.01
N THR A 46 -1.36 -5.81 -15.23
CA THR A 46 -1.67 -5.40 -13.85
C THR A 46 -2.03 -3.91 -13.83
N ALA A 47 -3.12 -3.57 -13.15
CA ALA A 47 -3.54 -2.20 -12.93
C ALA A 47 -3.85 -1.96 -11.44
N ARG A 48 -3.67 -0.70 -11.04
CA ARG A 48 -3.88 -0.21 -9.67
C ARG A 48 -4.52 1.18 -9.68
N SER A 49 -5.39 1.45 -8.70
CA SER A 49 -5.69 2.82 -8.23
C SER A 49 -4.92 3.14 -6.93
N MET A 50 -4.45 4.38 -6.81
CA MET A 50 -3.93 4.93 -5.55
C MET A 50 -4.98 5.90 -5.02
N ASP A 51 -5.56 5.56 -3.86
CA ASP A 51 -6.61 6.35 -3.25
C ASP A 51 -6.08 6.89 -1.92
N TRP A 52 -5.82 8.20 -1.87
CA TRP A 52 -5.40 8.92 -0.67
C TRP A 52 -6.11 10.27 -0.60
N ALA A 53 -6.32 10.78 0.62
CA ALA A 53 -7.10 12.00 0.84
C ALA A 53 -6.35 13.27 0.42
N ASP A 54 -5.03 13.26 0.54
CA ASP A 54 -4.14 14.38 0.23
C ASP A 54 -3.23 14.03 -0.95
N ASP A 55 -2.58 15.04 -1.53
CA ASP A 55 -1.53 14.83 -2.53
C ASP A 55 -0.39 13.98 -1.93
N THR A 56 0.03 12.96 -2.68
CA THR A 56 1.09 12.05 -2.28
C THR A 56 2.47 12.49 -2.76
N ASP A 57 2.60 13.62 -3.47
CA ASP A 57 3.87 14.09 -4.06
C ASP A 57 4.55 12.98 -4.89
N THR A 58 3.77 12.26 -5.69
CA THR A 58 4.26 11.07 -6.40
C THR A 58 5.20 11.43 -7.56
N ASN A 59 6.38 10.82 -7.56
CA ASN A 59 7.33 10.87 -8.68
C ASN A 59 7.63 9.46 -9.20
N LEU A 60 8.19 9.41 -10.41
CA LEU A 60 8.74 8.19 -10.99
C LEU A 60 10.25 8.13 -10.82
N TRP A 61 10.75 6.99 -10.35
CA TRP A 61 12.19 6.75 -10.23
C TRP A 61 12.62 5.52 -11.01
N ILE A 62 13.80 5.61 -11.60
CA ILE A 62 14.52 4.48 -12.18
C ILE A 62 15.62 4.11 -11.20
N PHE A 63 15.60 2.87 -10.73
CA PHE A 63 16.67 2.31 -9.90
C PHE A 63 17.46 1.26 -10.68
N PRO A 64 18.77 1.48 -10.93
CA PRO A 64 19.61 0.48 -11.58
C PRO A 64 19.85 -0.76 -10.71
N ARG A 65 20.41 -1.81 -11.35
CA ARG A 65 20.95 -2.98 -10.67
C ARG A 65 22.17 -2.59 -9.83
N GLY A 66 22.49 -3.39 -8.82
CA GLY A 66 23.71 -3.24 -8.03
C GLY A 66 23.64 -2.18 -6.93
N LEU A 67 22.45 -1.62 -6.65
CA LEU A 67 22.30 -0.65 -5.56
C LEU A 67 22.30 -1.36 -4.22
N GLU A 68 23.23 -0.98 -3.36
CA GLU A 68 23.22 -1.35 -1.94
C GLU A 68 22.10 -0.59 -1.22
N ARG A 69 21.34 -1.31 -0.40
CA ARG A 69 20.15 -0.80 0.28
C ARG A 69 20.06 -1.39 1.67
N SER A 70 19.58 -0.54 2.58
CA SER A 70 19.27 -0.88 3.96
C SER A 70 17.76 -0.90 4.20
N GLY A 71 17.33 -1.82 5.06
CA GLY A 71 15.95 -1.93 5.54
C GLY A 71 15.56 -0.80 6.48
N ALA A 72 16.50 0.05 6.91
CA ALA A 72 16.23 1.25 7.70
C ALA A 72 15.35 1.02 8.95
N ALA A 73 15.67 -0.03 9.74
CA ALA A 73 14.96 -0.39 10.97
C ALA A 73 15.38 0.46 12.19
N GLY A 74 15.88 1.68 11.96
CA GLY A 74 16.36 2.60 12.99
C GLY A 74 17.50 2.01 13.83
N LYS A 75 17.33 1.98 15.15
CA LYS A 75 18.34 1.45 16.09
C LYS A 75 18.48 -0.07 16.09
N TYR A 76 17.57 -0.78 15.43
CA TYR A 76 17.59 -2.25 15.36
C TYR A 76 18.40 -2.73 14.15
N PRO A 77 18.90 -3.99 14.16
CA PRO A 77 19.54 -4.57 12.99
C PRO A 77 18.64 -4.47 11.76
N SER A 78 19.17 -3.92 10.67
CA SER A 78 18.45 -3.72 9.41
C SER A 78 18.81 -4.80 8.40
N LEU A 79 17.84 -5.17 7.56
CA LEU A 79 18.09 -6.05 6.44
C LEU A 79 18.92 -5.29 5.40
N GLU A 80 20.08 -5.81 5.01
CA GLU A 80 20.91 -5.20 3.97
C GLU A 80 20.86 -6.05 2.70
N TRP A 81 20.82 -5.43 1.53
CA TRP A 81 20.82 -6.13 0.25
C TRP A 81 21.42 -5.31 -0.88
N THR A 82 21.76 -6.00 -1.96
CA THR A 82 22.13 -5.38 -3.24
C THR A 82 21.04 -5.69 -4.27
N SER A 83 20.54 -4.67 -4.98
CA SER A 83 19.48 -4.87 -5.98
C SER A 83 19.97 -5.77 -7.12
N LYS A 84 19.27 -6.88 -7.34
CA LYS A 84 19.59 -7.81 -8.43
C LYS A 84 19.05 -7.32 -9.77
N TYR A 85 17.86 -6.73 -9.74
CA TYR A 85 17.16 -6.26 -10.93
C TYR A 85 17.00 -4.74 -10.91
N GLY A 86 17.01 -4.13 -12.10
CA GLY A 86 16.61 -2.75 -12.30
C GLY A 86 15.09 -2.60 -12.21
N SER A 87 14.63 -1.41 -11.85
CA SER A 87 13.20 -1.17 -11.60
C SER A 87 12.77 0.26 -11.95
N VAL A 88 11.49 0.39 -12.32
CA VAL A 88 10.77 1.66 -12.43
C VAL A 88 9.68 1.66 -11.38
N ILE A 89 9.58 2.76 -10.62
CA ILE A 89 8.81 2.81 -9.39
C ILE A 89 8.02 4.11 -9.31
N ALA A 90 6.90 4.09 -8.60
CA ALA A 90 6.23 5.30 -8.13
C ALA A 90 6.47 5.47 -6.63
N SER A 91 6.90 6.67 -6.25
CA SER A 91 7.13 7.07 -4.87
C SER A 91 5.90 7.74 -4.27
N ALA A 92 5.87 7.83 -2.94
CA ALA A 92 5.01 8.76 -2.24
C ALA A 92 5.84 9.52 -1.19
N PHE A 93 5.56 10.82 -1.08
CA PHE A 93 6.15 11.76 -0.13
C PHE A 93 7.69 11.76 -0.16
N ASP A 94 8.30 11.60 -1.33
CA ASP A 94 9.75 11.43 -1.46
C ASP A 94 10.57 12.69 -1.13
N SER A 95 9.93 13.85 -1.16
CA SER A 95 10.46 15.12 -0.68
C SER A 95 10.65 15.16 0.84
N ASN A 96 9.93 14.30 1.59
CA ASN A 96 9.97 14.22 3.04
C ASN A 96 10.70 12.95 3.50
N VAL A 97 11.89 13.12 4.07
CA VAL A 97 12.74 12.02 4.55
C VAL A 97 12.09 11.08 5.56
N ASN A 98 11.04 11.51 6.26
CA ASN A 98 10.33 10.68 7.24
C ASN A 98 9.13 9.94 6.66
N MET A 99 8.71 10.25 5.43
CA MET A 99 7.52 9.68 4.78
C MET A 99 7.81 9.07 3.40
N ALA A 100 9.01 9.33 2.85
CA ALA A 100 9.46 8.81 1.58
C ALA A 100 9.31 7.29 1.52
N SER A 101 8.49 6.83 0.58
CA SER A 101 8.17 5.40 0.41
C SER A 101 8.05 5.03 -1.05
N THR A 102 8.29 3.75 -1.34
CA THR A 102 7.94 3.17 -2.65
C THR A 102 6.61 2.46 -2.53
N THR A 103 5.62 2.96 -3.24
CA THR A 103 4.26 2.41 -3.19
C THR A 103 4.03 1.41 -4.30
N ASP A 104 4.65 1.61 -5.46
CA ASP A 104 4.41 0.81 -6.65
C ASP A 104 5.66 0.68 -7.51
N GLY A 105 5.70 -0.36 -8.34
CA GLY A 105 6.71 -0.45 -9.38
C GLY A 105 6.74 -1.79 -10.09
N VAL A 106 7.57 -1.85 -11.12
CA VAL A 106 7.84 -3.04 -11.92
C VAL A 106 9.34 -3.16 -12.14
N ASN A 107 9.87 -4.38 -12.01
CA ASN A 107 11.26 -4.64 -12.34
C ASN A 107 11.42 -5.05 -13.81
N GLU A 108 12.65 -5.06 -14.29
CA GLU A 108 12.99 -5.46 -15.67
C GLU A 108 12.67 -6.92 -16.03
N LYS A 109 12.21 -7.73 -15.06
CA LYS A 109 11.74 -9.11 -15.26
C LYS A 109 10.21 -9.20 -15.30
N GLY A 110 9.51 -8.07 -15.29
CA GLY A 110 8.05 -8.00 -15.35
C GLY A 110 7.36 -8.26 -14.01
N LEU A 111 8.09 -8.38 -12.90
CA LEU A 111 7.48 -8.50 -11.58
C LEU A 111 6.99 -7.13 -11.11
N ALA A 112 5.68 -6.98 -11.00
CA ALA A 112 5.04 -5.80 -10.42
C ALA A 112 4.78 -6.01 -8.92
N ALA A 113 5.03 -4.96 -8.12
CA ALA A 113 4.74 -4.92 -6.69
C ALA A 113 3.95 -3.64 -6.36
N ASN A 114 2.93 -3.77 -5.50
CA ASN A 114 2.00 -2.69 -5.17
C ASN A 114 1.68 -2.73 -3.66
N VAL A 115 1.95 -1.64 -2.95
CA VAL A 115 1.63 -1.45 -1.53
C VAL A 115 0.26 -0.80 -1.42
N LEU A 116 -0.77 -1.59 -1.16
CA LEU A 116 -2.12 -1.07 -0.88
C LEU A 116 -2.15 -0.61 0.58
N TRP A 117 -2.40 0.68 0.80
CA TRP A 117 -2.33 1.27 2.14
C TRP A 117 -3.53 0.79 2.95
N LEU A 118 -3.28 0.00 4.00
CA LEU A 118 -4.32 -0.66 4.77
C LEU A 118 -4.10 -0.45 6.27
N ALA A 119 -4.95 0.37 6.88
CA ALA A 119 -4.85 0.75 8.30
C ALA A 119 -5.02 -0.42 9.27
N GLU A 120 -5.66 -1.51 8.84
CA GLU A 120 -6.02 -2.65 9.71
C GLU A 120 -4.89 -3.70 9.86
N SER A 121 -3.72 -3.46 9.26
CA SER A 121 -2.59 -4.40 9.35
C SER A 121 -1.91 -4.35 10.72
N GLU A 122 -1.68 -5.52 11.33
CA GLU A 122 -0.84 -5.64 12.51
C GLU A 122 0.56 -6.16 12.13
N TYR A 123 1.59 -5.38 12.45
CA TYR A 123 2.98 -5.79 12.28
C TYR A 123 3.51 -6.54 13.51
N PRO A 124 4.56 -7.37 13.36
CA PRO A 124 5.14 -8.09 14.49
C PRO A 124 5.53 -7.17 15.65
N LYS A 125 5.12 -7.54 16.87
CA LYS A 125 5.47 -6.81 18.11
C LYS A 125 6.90 -7.07 18.58
N ALA A 126 7.50 -8.17 18.14
CA ALA A 126 8.87 -8.53 18.49
C ALA A 126 9.85 -7.56 17.81
N ALA A 127 10.82 -7.05 18.57
CA ALA A 127 11.88 -6.21 18.03
C ALA A 127 12.76 -7.02 17.05
N PRO A 128 13.24 -6.39 15.96
CA PRO A 128 14.17 -7.05 15.04
C PRO A 128 15.47 -7.47 15.74
N THR A 129 16.04 -8.59 15.29
CA THR A 129 17.29 -9.16 15.82
C THR A 129 18.29 -9.37 14.69
N ALA A 130 19.55 -9.69 15.00
CA ALA A 130 20.54 -9.99 13.96
C ALA A 130 20.13 -11.19 13.09
N GLN A 131 19.44 -12.18 13.66
CA GLN A 131 18.94 -13.36 12.94
C GLN A 131 17.64 -13.07 12.16
N LYS A 132 16.87 -12.06 12.58
CA LYS A 132 15.64 -11.61 11.93
C LYS A 132 15.67 -10.08 11.84
N PRO A 133 16.45 -9.53 10.89
CA PRO A 133 16.64 -8.10 10.80
C PRO A 133 15.37 -7.40 10.33
N GLY A 134 15.25 -6.13 10.66
CA GLY A 134 14.07 -5.33 10.38
C GLY A 134 14.06 -4.78 8.96
N LEU A 135 12.85 -4.53 8.48
CA LEU A 135 12.59 -3.88 7.21
C LEU A 135 11.49 -2.84 7.41
N SER A 136 11.80 -1.60 7.09
CA SER A 136 10.82 -0.51 7.05
C SER A 136 9.78 -0.80 6.00
N VAL A 137 8.51 -0.56 6.34
CA VAL A 137 7.37 -0.71 5.43
C VAL A 137 7.55 0.15 4.17
N ALA A 138 8.18 1.33 4.31
CA ALA A 138 8.44 2.25 3.22
C ALA A 138 9.37 1.67 2.13
N GLY A 139 10.23 0.72 2.51
CA GLY A 139 11.16 0.02 1.61
C GLY A 139 10.71 -1.40 1.25
N TRP A 140 9.52 -1.84 1.67
CA TRP A 140 9.13 -3.25 1.52
C TRP A 140 9.01 -3.68 0.06
N ALA A 141 8.33 -2.89 -0.78
CA ALA A 141 8.16 -3.20 -2.20
C ALA A 141 9.50 -3.33 -2.95
N HIS A 142 10.52 -2.54 -2.55
CA HIS A 142 11.88 -2.66 -3.10
C HIS A 142 12.50 -4.03 -2.84
N THR A 143 12.23 -4.65 -1.68
CA THR A 143 12.78 -5.97 -1.36
C THR A 143 12.24 -7.07 -2.27
N CYS A 144 11.02 -6.91 -2.80
CA CYS A 144 10.44 -7.85 -3.77
C CYS A 144 11.28 -7.95 -5.06
N TRP A 145 12.08 -6.94 -5.39
CA TRP A 145 12.93 -6.95 -6.59
C TRP A 145 14.33 -7.54 -6.37
N ILE A 146 14.57 -8.09 -5.18
CA ILE A 146 15.68 -9.00 -4.88
C ILE A 146 15.18 -10.45 -4.92
N ILE A 147 13.94 -10.66 -4.45
CA ILE A 147 13.36 -11.98 -4.21
C ILE A 147 12.68 -12.49 -5.48
N LEU A 148 13.46 -13.14 -6.34
CA LEU A 148 13.12 -14.36 -7.09
C LEU A 148 14.38 -14.82 -7.85
N PRO A 149 14.93 -16.00 -7.50
CA PRO A 149 14.33 -17.30 -7.87
C PRO A 149 14.43 -18.40 -6.76
N PRO A 150 13.69 -19.54 -6.79
CA PRO A 150 12.64 -20.02 -7.70
C PRO A 150 11.34 -20.42 -6.95
N LEU A 151 10.33 -19.55 -6.91
CA LEU A 151 8.96 -19.95 -6.50
C LEU A 151 7.98 -20.02 -7.68
N MET A 152 8.48 -19.77 -8.89
CA MET A 152 7.80 -20.09 -10.14
C MET A 152 8.65 -21.11 -10.89
N LYS A 153 8.59 -22.37 -10.46
CA LYS A 153 8.70 -23.49 -11.40
C LYS A 153 7.27 -23.81 -11.85
N PRO A 154 7.07 -24.22 -13.12
CA PRO A 154 5.77 -24.63 -13.61
C PRO A 154 5.16 -25.74 -12.74
#